data_AF-A0AAW7A4I7-F1
#
_entry.id   AF-A0AAW7A4I7-F1
#
_cell.length_a   1.000
_cell.length_b   1.000
_cell.length_c   1.000
_cell.angle_alpha   90.00
_cell.angle_beta   90.00
_cell.angle_gamma   90.00
#
_symmetry.space_group_name_H-M   'P 1'
#
loop_
_entity.id
_entity.type
_entity.pdbx_description
1 polymer ?
#
loop_
_entity_poly.entity_id
_entity_poly.type
_entity_poly.pdbx_seq_one_letter_code
_entity_poly.pdbx_strand_id
1 'polypeptide(L)'
;MRHVLYSMLLVSSSVYASSMASFPNNWEDYVLVKRSIIPASDVVLPPETPTFIQQTVKMYNWTNGGKGTSLSIYVPQKKLEAYKAHGPYTDGITAVAVYEESNIIFVTEHLAGETLYGSFDREGNDISAQHPSLNIEACYRCHNGYKDICINGTCAVPIIDVFNE
;
A
#
# COMPACT_ATOMS: atom_id res chain seq x y z
N MET A 1 42.93 -9.41 -42.91
CA MET A 1 41.51 -9.01 -42.79
C MET A 1 41.37 -8.16 -41.54
N ARG A 2 40.85 -6.93 -41.66
CA ARG A 2 40.80 -5.93 -40.59
C ARG A 2 39.41 -5.98 -39.95
N HIS A 3 39.30 -6.60 -38.78
CA HIS A 3 38.02 -6.72 -38.06
C HIS A 3 37.69 -5.37 -37.41
N VAL A 4 36.61 -4.73 -37.88
CA VAL A 4 36.03 -3.53 -37.26
C VAL A 4 35.06 -4.01 -36.19
N LEU A 5 35.40 -3.84 -34.92
CA LEU A 5 34.51 -4.11 -33.80
C LEU A 5 33.47 -2.98 -33.72
N TYR A 6 32.20 -3.28 -34.02
CA TYR A 6 31.08 -2.39 -33.71
C TYR A 6 30.73 -2.55 -32.23
N SER A 7 31.01 -1.51 -31.44
CA SER A 7 30.60 -1.44 -30.04
C SER A 7 29.11 -1.10 -29.98
N MET A 8 28.29 -2.05 -29.53
CA MET A 8 26.85 -1.90 -29.39
C MET A 8 26.57 -1.21 -28.04
N LEU A 9 26.25 0.09 -28.08
CA LEU A 9 25.84 0.86 -26.91
C LEU A 9 24.44 0.39 -26.46
N LEU A 10 24.38 -0.29 -25.32
CA LEU A 10 23.14 -0.64 -24.62
C LEU A 10 22.54 0.63 -24.00
N VAL A 11 21.52 1.19 -24.65
CA VAL A 11 20.69 2.26 -24.06
C VAL A 11 19.84 1.62 -22.97
N SER A 12 20.15 1.94 -21.71
CA SER A 12 19.36 1.51 -20.56
C SER A 12 18.19 2.48 -20.37
N SER A 13 16.99 2.06 -20.77
CA SER A 13 15.75 2.78 -20.47
C SER A 13 15.42 2.58 -18.99
N SER A 14 15.39 3.65 -18.20
CA SER A 14 14.85 3.60 -16.85
C SER A 14 13.34 3.36 -16.93
N VAL A 15 12.91 2.11 -16.72
CA VAL A 15 11.50 1.79 -16.53
C VAL A 15 11.12 2.27 -15.14
N TYR A 16 10.36 3.36 -15.06
CA TYR A 16 9.75 3.76 -13.80
C TYR A 16 8.68 2.72 -13.44
N ALA A 17 8.75 2.18 -12.22
CA ALA A 17 7.78 1.20 -11.73
C ALA A 17 6.44 1.90 -11.47
N SER A 18 5.59 1.95 -12.48
CA SER A 18 4.24 2.48 -12.37
C SER A 18 3.32 1.55 -11.57
N SER A 19 2.29 2.14 -11.01
CA SER A 19 1.16 1.43 -10.42
C SER A 19 0.57 0.42 -11.40
N MET A 20 0.32 -0.80 -10.91
CA MET A 20 -0.22 -1.91 -11.70
C MET A 20 -1.72 -2.10 -11.50
N ALA A 21 -2.23 -1.75 -10.32
CA ALA A 21 -3.66 -1.69 -10.07
C ALA A 21 -4.30 -0.48 -10.76
N SER A 22 -5.58 -0.57 -11.09
CA SER A 22 -6.36 0.52 -11.66
C SER A 22 -6.87 1.48 -10.57
N PHE A 23 -6.87 2.79 -10.83
CA PHE A 23 -7.49 3.75 -9.91
C PHE A 23 -9.04 3.67 -9.96
N PRO A 24 -9.72 3.43 -8.82
CA PRO A 24 -11.19 3.36 -8.78
C PRO A 24 -11.86 4.72 -8.56
N ASN A 25 -12.41 5.35 -9.59
CA ASN A 25 -13.06 6.68 -9.47
C ASN A 25 -14.23 6.78 -8.46
N ASN A 26 -14.77 5.65 -7.99
CA ASN A 26 -15.92 5.60 -7.08
C ASN A 26 -15.62 4.87 -5.76
N TRP A 27 -14.36 4.85 -5.33
CA TRP A 27 -13.99 4.15 -4.09
C TRP A 27 -14.66 4.73 -2.84
N GLU A 28 -15.07 5.99 -2.86
CA GLU A 28 -15.77 6.65 -1.74
C GLU A 28 -17.14 6.01 -1.46
N ASP A 29 -17.74 5.34 -2.44
CA ASP A 29 -18.99 4.59 -2.28
C ASP A 29 -18.78 3.20 -1.66
N TYR A 30 -17.53 2.78 -1.45
CA TYR A 30 -17.21 1.46 -0.90
C TYR A 30 -17.44 1.43 0.61
N VAL A 31 -17.55 0.22 1.16
CA VAL A 31 -17.80 0.06 2.60
C VAL A 31 -16.50 0.27 3.35
N LEU A 32 -16.50 1.26 4.25
CA LEU A 32 -15.44 1.43 5.23
C LEU A 32 -15.41 0.23 6.18
N VAL A 33 -14.33 -0.54 6.15
CA VAL A 33 -14.15 -1.75 6.98
C VAL A 33 -13.19 -1.55 8.15
N LYS A 34 -12.29 -0.57 8.08
CA LYS A 34 -11.31 -0.31 9.15
C LYS A 34 -10.88 1.16 9.18
N ARG A 35 -10.63 1.66 10.41
CA ARG A 35 -9.89 2.90 10.69
C ARG A 35 -8.75 2.62 11.66
N SER A 36 -7.62 3.27 11.44
CA SER A 36 -6.35 3.08 12.16
C SER A 36 -5.50 4.34 12.03
N ILE A 37 -4.33 4.38 12.67
CA ILE A 37 -3.41 5.52 12.59
C ILE A 37 -1.99 5.01 12.30
N ILE A 38 -1.28 5.74 11.44
CA ILE A 38 0.18 5.76 11.40
C ILE A 38 0.62 6.92 12.29
N PRO A 39 1.32 6.66 13.41
CA PRO A 39 1.68 7.71 14.35
C PRO A 39 2.73 8.66 13.76
N ALA A 40 2.89 9.80 14.44
CA ALA A 40 3.92 10.78 14.12
C ALA A 40 5.33 10.19 14.26
N SER A 41 6.30 10.78 13.57
CA SER A 41 7.67 10.26 13.49
C SER A 41 8.45 10.33 14.81
N ASP A 42 8.01 11.17 15.74
CA ASP A 42 8.55 11.34 17.09
C ASP A 42 7.92 10.40 18.13
N VAL A 43 6.87 9.65 17.76
CA VAL A 43 6.25 8.67 18.64
C VAL A 43 7.19 7.48 18.83
N VAL A 44 7.56 7.23 20.08
CA VAL A 44 8.28 6.02 20.48
C VAL A 44 7.27 4.90 20.66
N LEU A 45 7.35 3.88 19.81
CA LEU A 45 6.50 2.70 19.93
C LEU A 45 6.91 1.88 21.17
N PRO A 46 5.94 1.30 21.91
CA PRO A 46 6.24 0.39 23.00
C PRO A 46 7.13 -0.79 22.56
N PRO A 47 8.09 -1.26 23.37
CA PRO A 47 9.02 -2.33 22.98
C PRO A 47 8.35 -3.64 22.54
N GLU A 48 7.18 -3.95 23.09
CA GLU A 48 6.37 -5.12 22.80
C GLU A 48 5.54 -4.99 21.51
N THR A 49 5.56 -3.81 20.86
CA THR A 49 4.89 -3.59 19.58
C THR A 49 5.36 -4.64 18.56
N PRO A 50 4.46 -5.36 17.88
CA PRO A 50 4.84 -6.36 16.90
C PRO A 50 5.77 -5.78 15.82
N THR A 51 6.79 -6.55 15.42
CA THR A 51 7.79 -6.12 14.43
C THR A 51 7.17 -5.61 13.13
N PHE A 52 6.07 -6.23 12.69
CA PHE A 52 5.38 -5.81 11.47
C PHE A 52 4.82 -4.37 11.61
N ILE A 53 4.23 -4.02 12.75
CA ILE A 53 3.76 -2.65 13.03
C ILE A 53 4.92 -1.68 13.04
N GLN A 54 6.02 -2.01 13.74
CA GLN A 54 7.20 -1.14 13.80
C GLN A 54 7.74 -0.83 12.40
N GLN A 55 7.75 -1.82 11.50
CA GLN A 55 8.17 -1.62 10.12
C GLN A 55 7.18 -0.78 9.32
N THR A 56 5.88 -0.99 9.47
CA THR A 56 4.87 -0.15 8.80
C THR A 56 4.98 1.30 9.25
N VAL A 57 5.10 1.57 10.55
CA VAL A 57 5.30 2.93 11.08
C VAL A 57 6.58 3.53 10.50
N LYS A 58 7.71 2.83 10.57
CA LYS A 58 8.99 3.33 10.01
C LYS A 58 8.90 3.61 8.50
N MET A 59 8.11 2.85 7.78
CA MET A 59 7.96 2.99 6.32
C MET A 59 7.12 4.21 5.93
N TYR A 60 6.18 4.63 6.78
CA TYR A 60 5.19 5.65 6.45
C TYR A 60 5.14 6.86 7.41
N ASN A 61 5.96 6.90 8.47
CA ASN A 61 5.98 8.03 9.40
C ASN A 61 6.49 9.35 8.80
N TRP A 62 6.97 9.37 7.55
CA TRP A 62 7.30 10.58 6.81
C TRP A 62 6.05 11.29 6.24
N THR A 63 4.95 10.55 6.10
CA THR A 63 3.68 11.05 5.55
C THR A 63 3.12 12.18 6.41
N ASN A 64 2.30 13.05 5.82
CA ASN A 64 1.81 14.28 6.46
C ASN A 64 2.93 15.11 7.12
N GLY A 65 4.11 15.16 6.49
CA GLY A 65 5.28 15.88 7.00
C GLY A 65 5.74 15.40 8.37
N GLY A 66 5.56 14.12 8.70
CA GLY A 66 5.97 13.57 9.99
C GLY A 66 4.90 13.57 11.07
N LYS A 67 3.74 14.18 10.83
CA LYS A 67 2.72 14.43 11.88
C LYS A 67 1.79 13.25 12.14
N GLY A 68 1.99 12.14 11.42
CA GLY A 68 1.10 10.99 11.44
C GLY A 68 -0.12 11.19 10.53
N THR A 69 -0.81 10.10 10.25
CA THR A 69 -1.98 10.09 9.37
C THR A 69 -2.96 9.00 9.75
N SER A 70 -4.24 9.30 9.62
CA SER A 70 -5.33 8.33 9.71
C SER A 70 -5.31 7.43 8.48
N LEU A 71 -5.40 6.12 8.70
CA LEU A 71 -5.62 5.13 7.65
C LEU A 71 -7.06 4.64 7.69
N SER A 72 -7.78 4.84 6.59
CA SER A 72 -9.09 4.25 6.33
C SER A 72 -8.98 3.16 5.27
N ILE A 73 -9.68 2.04 5.44
CA ILE A 73 -9.74 0.96 4.46
C ILE A 73 -11.17 0.77 3.99
N TYR A 74 -11.37 0.83 2.68
CA TYR A 74 -12.64 0.67 2.00
C TYR A 74 -12.62 -0.57 1.11
N VAL A 75 -13.75 -1.29 1.07
CA VAL A 75 -13.89 -2.54 0.31
C VAL A 75 -15.19 -2.51 -0.49
N PRO A 76 -15.18 -2.89 -1.78
CA PRO A 76 -16.42 -3.00 -2.55
C PRO A 76 -17.42 -3.92 -1.87
N GLN A 77 -18.70 -3.52 -1.81
CA GLN A 77 -19.77 -4.30 -1.15
C GLN A 77 -19.77 -5.78 -1.58
N LYS A 78 -19.59 -6.04 -2.87
CA LYS A 78 -19.58 -7.39 -3.46
C LYS A 78 -18.38 -8.27 -3.03
N LYS A 79 -17.35 -7.70 -2.43
CA LYS A 79 -16.13 -8.40 -1.98
C LYS A 79 -15.97 -8.45 -0.47
N LEU A 80 -16.92 -7.91 0.30
CA LEU A 80 -16.82 -7.88 1.76
C LEU A 80 -16.65 -9.26 2.39
N GLU A 81 -17.41 -10.26 1.94
CA GLU A 81 -17.31 -11.61 2.52
C GLU A 81 -15.97 -12.27 2.19
N ALA A 82 -15.50 -12.13 0.94
CA ALA A 82 -14.18 -12.60 0.55
C ALA A 82 -13.07 -11.86 1.33
N TYR A 83 -13.21 -10.55 1.56
CA TYR A 83 -12.28 -9.78 2.37
C TYR A 83 -12.23 -10.31 3.81
N LYS A 84 -13.38 -10.48 4.47
CA LYS A 84 -13.45 -11.04 5.83
C LYS A 84 -12.81 -12.43 5.93
N ALA A 85 -13.03 -13.27 4.92
CA ALA A 85 -12.51 -14.63 4.84
C ALA A 85 -11.03 -14.71 4.41
N HIS A 86 -10.40 -13.58 4.08
CA HIS A 86 -9.07 -13.51 3.51
C HIS A 86 -8.92 -14.28 2.18
N GLY A 87 -9.87 -14.07 1.29
CA GLY A 87 -9.95 -14.70 -0.02
C GLY A 87 -10.85 -15.94 -0.05
N PRO A 88 -10.94 -16.61 -1.21
CA PRO A 88 -10.35 -16.22 -2.49
C PRO A 88 -10.96 -14.92 -3.04
N TYR A 89 -10.16 -14.14 -3.76
CA TYR A 89 -10.60 -12.87 -4.36
C TYR A 89 -10.91 -13.06 -5.84
N THR A 90 -12.09 -12.58 -6.26
CA THR A 90 -12.43 -12.45 -7.68
C THR A 90 -11.74 -11.24 -8.31
N ASP A 91 -11.73 -11.18 -9.63
CA ASP A 91 -11.09 -10.10 -10.39
C ASP A 91 -11.63 -8.69 -10.04
N GLY A 92 -10.78 -7.68 -10.26
CA GLY A 92 -11.02 -6.26 -10.01
C GLY A 92 -10.57 -5.78 -8.63
N ILE A 93 -10.92 -4.53 -8.32
CA ILE A 93 -10.56 -3.86 -7.05
C ILE A 93 -11.01 -4.68 -5.85
N THR A 94 -10.12 -4.83 -4.88
CA THR A 94 -10.32 -5.63 -3.66
C THR A 94 -10.39 -4.75 -2.43
N ALA A 95 -9.47 -3.81 -2.29
CA ALA A 95 -9.45 -2.86 -1.20
C ALA A 95 -8.80 -1.55 -1.65
N VAL A 96 -9.23 -0.46 -1.02
CA VAL A 96 -8.65 0.87 -1.16
C VAL A 96 -8.29 1.36 0.23
N ALA A 97 -7.02 1.69 0.44
CA ALA A 97 -6.49 2.17 1.71
C ALA A 97 -6.07 3.63 1.54
N VAL A 98 -6.57 4.52 2.39
CA VAL A 98 -6.42 5.97 2.25
C VAL A 98 -5.72 6.54 3.48
N TYR A 99 -4.57 7.17 3.27
CA TYR A 99 -3.94 8.05 4.25
C TYR A 99 -4.56 9.43 4.14
N GLU A 100 -5.52 9.72 5.01
CA GLU A 100 -6.51 10.78 4.82
C GLU A 100 -5.86 12.17 4.72
N GLU A 101 -4.94 12.50 5.63
CA GLU A 101 -4.25 13.79 5.70
C GLU A 101 -3.13 13.91 4.66
N SER A 102 -2.62 12.80 4.15
CA SER A 102 -1.54 12.79 3.15
C SER A 102 -2.04 12.70 1.71
N ASN A 103 -3.35 12.50 1.51
CA ASN A 103 -3.98 12.29 0.20
C ASN A 103 -3.34 11.15 -0.61
N ILE A 104 -2.81 10.13 0.09
CA ILE A 104 -2.22 8.95 -0.55
C ILE A 104 -3.27 7.84 -0.56
N ILE A 105 -3.52 7.28 -1.74
CA ILE A 105 -4.46 6.19 -1.96
C ILE A 105 -3.67 4.97 -2.43
N PHE A 106 -3.72 3.90 -1.65
CA PHE A 106 -3.22 2.60 -2.06
C PHE A 106 -4.38 1.74 -2.56
N VAL A 107 -4.18 1.07 -3.69
CA VAL A 107 -5.18 0.20 -4.30
C VAL A 107 -4.63 -1.22 -4.36
N THR A 108 -5.43 -2.17 -3.90
CA THR A 108 -5.22 -3.60 -4.14
C THR A 108 -6.27 -4.09 -5.11
N GLU A 109 -5.83 -4.62 -6.24
CA GLU A 109 -6.64 -5.25 -7.28
C GLU A 109 -6.25 -6.71 -7.41
N HIS A 110 -7.18 -7.58 -7.81
CA HIS A 110 -6.86 -8.94 -8.21
C HIS A 110 -7.21 -9.16 -9.68
N LEU A 111 -6.39 -9.90 -10.41
CA LEU A 111 -6.66 -10.28 -11.80
C LEU A 111 -6.11 -11.68 -12.06
N ALA A 112 -6.96 -12.59 -12.49
CA ALA A 112 -6.60 -13.99 -12.74
C ALA A 112 -5.91 -14.67 -11.54
N GLY A 113 -6.31 -14.32 -10.32
CA GLY A 113 -5.74 -14.84 -9.07
C GLY A 113 -4.45 -14.15 -8.61
N GLU A 114 -3.88 -13.26 -9.42
CA GLU A 114 -2.70 -12.47 -9.05
C GLU A 114 -3.12 -11.16 -8.37
N THR A 115 -2.34 -10.72 -7.38
CA THR A 115 -2.54 -9.41 -6.73
C THR A 115 -1.77 -8.33 -7.47
N LEU A 116 -2.42 -7.21 -7.75
CA LEU A 116 -1.86 -6.00 -8.33
C LEU A 116 -1.95 -4.86 -7.29
N TYR A 117 -0.89 -4.06 -7.20
CA TYR A 117 -0.84 -2.90 -6.30
C TYR A 117 -0.73 -1.58 -7.07
N GLY A 118 -1.24 -0.52 -6.48
CA GLY A 118 -1.11 0.85 -6.99
C GLY A 118 -1.05 1.87 -5.87
N SER A 119 -0.36 2.99 -6.12
CA SER A 119 -0.24 4.14 -5.23
C SER A 119 -0.61 5.39 -6.02
N PHE A 120 -1.67 6.08 -5.60
CA PHE A 120 -2.24 7.24 -6.30
C PHE A 120 -2.44 8.43 -5.36
N ASP A 121 -2.59 9.61 -5.93
CA ASP A 121 -3.23 10.73 -5.24
C ASP A 121 -4.77 10.64 -5.35
N ARG A 122 -5.49 11.63 -4.81
CA ARG A 122 -6.96 11.67 -4.84
C ARG A 122 -7.52 11.91 -6.24
N GLU A 123 -6.75 12.56 -7.10
CA GLU A 123 -7.07 12.83 -8.50
C GLU A 123 -6.85 11.60 -9.40
N GLY A 124 -6.22 10.55 -8.87
CA GLY A 124 -5.93 9.31 -9.58
C GLY A 124 -4.61 9.33 -10.36
N ASN A 125 -3.74 10.32 -10.12
CA ASN A 125 -2.40 10.32 -10.70
C ASN A 125 -1.53 9.29 -9.97
N ASP A 126 -0.70 8.59 -10.74
CA ASP A 126 0.26 7.63 -10.18
C ASP A 126 1.35 8.36 -9.40
N ILE A 127 1.53 7.97 -8.14
CA ILE A 127 2.54 8.54 -7.24
C ILE A 127 3.56 7.50 -6.78
N SER A 128 3.58 6.30 -7.37
CA SER A 128 4.47 5.20 -6.99
C SER A 128 5.96 5.57 -7.05
N ALA A 129 6.32 6.55 -7.88
CA ALA A 129 7.68 7.05 -8.05
C ALA A 129 8.08 8.17 -7.07
N GLN A 130 7.13 8.73 -6.30
CA GLN A 130 7.40 9.89 -5.44
C GLN A 130 8.20 9.55 -4.19
N HIS A 131 8.08 8.32 -3.67
CA HIS A 131 8.83 7.87 -2.50
C HIS A 131 9.06 6.35 -2.55
N PRO A 132 10.21 5.81 -2.10
CA PRO A 132 10.49 4.37 -2.14
C PRO A 132 9.45 3.47 -1.44
N SER A 133 8.74 4.00 -0.43
CA SER A 133 7.66 3.28 0.26
C SER A 133 6.35 3.18 -0.54
N LEU A 134 6.21 3.95 -1.63
CA LEU A 134 5.05 3.95 -2.52
C LEU A 134 5.27 3.08 -3.77
N ASN A 135 6.51 2.64 -3.98
CA ASN A 135 6.85 1.75 -5.09
C ASN A 135 6.13 0.41 -4.93
N ILE A 136 5.65 -0.13 -6.05
CA ILE A 136 4.95 -1.42 -6.11
C ILE A 136 5.77 -2.57 -5.54
N GLU A 137 7.09 -2.55 -5.68
CA GLU A 137 7.98 -3.54 -5.07
C GLU A 137 7.92 -3.50 -3.53
N ALA A 138 7.74 -2.32 -2.93
CA ALA A 138 7.57 -2.21 -1.49
C ALA A 138 6.23 -2.83 -1.03
N CYS A 139 5.17 -2.67 -1.83
CA CYS A 139 3.87 -3.31 -1.60
C CYS A 139 4.01 -4.83 -1.61
N TYR A 140 4.60 -5.40 -2.67
CA TYR A 140 4.82 -6.84 -2.78
C TYR A 140 5.69 -7.38 -1.65
N ARG A 141 6.81 -6.72 -1.35
CA ARG A 141 7.70 -7.16 -0.27
C ARG A 141 6.99 -7.22 1.08
N CYS A 142 6.20 -6.20 1.41
CA CYS A 142 5.45 -6.15 2.66
C CYS A 142 4.34 -7.22 2.68
N HIS A 143 3.48 -7.25 1.67
CA HIS A 143 2.33 -8.15 1.65
C HIS A 143 2.73 -9.62 1.52
N ASN A 144 3.80 -9.94 0.78
CA ASN A 144 4.31 -11.31 0.70
C ASN A 144 5.05 -11.73 1.98
N GLY A 145 5.84 -10.82 2.55
CA GLY A 145 6.61 -11.09 3.78
C GLY A 145 5.73 -11.26 5.02
N TYR A 146 4.55 -10.63 5.02
CA TYR A 146 3.62 -10.64 6.16
C TYR A 146 2.26 -11.23 5.85
N LYS A 147 2.06 -11.96 4.75
CA LYS A 147 0.75 -12.47 4.32
C LYS A 147 -0.01 -13.23 5.41
N ASP A 148 0.69 -13.99 6.26
CA ASP A 148 0.09 -14.81 7.31
C ASP A 148 -0.34 -14.00 8.55
N ILE A 149 0.13 -12.75 8.65
CA ILE A 149 -0.10 -11.84 9.79
C ILE A 149 -0.96 -10.64 9.37
N CYS A 150 -0.78 -10.14 8.15
CA CYS A 150 -1.47 -8.99 7.58
C CYS A 150 -2.84 -9.41 7.03
N ILE A 151 -3.74 -9.77 7.93
CA ILE A 151 -5.12 -10.12 7.61
C ILE A 151 -5.98 -8.86 7.76
N ASN A 152 -6.83 -8.55 6.79
CA ASN A 152 -7.84 -7.48 6.86
C ASN A 152 -7.28 -6.09 7.24
N GLY A 153 -6.11 -5.75 6.71
CA GLY A 153 -5.48 -4.45 6.97
C GLY A 153 -4.91 -4.30 8.38
N THR A 154 -4.52 -5.41 9.02
CA THR A 154 -3.89 -5.41 10.36
C THR A 154 -2.57 -4.62 10.42
N CYS A 155 -1.96 -4.27 9.28
CA CYS A 155 -0.74 -3.46 9.16
C CYS A 155 -0.76 -2.10 9.88
N ALA A 156 -1.94 -1.57 10.22
CA ALA A 156 -2.06 -0.36 11.02
C ALA A 156 -2.80 -0.65 12.33
N VAL A 157 -2.26 -0.12 13.41
CA VAL A 157 -2.77 -0.33 14.77
C VAL A 157 -4.20 0.23 14.86
N PRO A 158 -5.15 -0.51 15.43
CA PRO A 158 -6.47 0.04 15.72
C PRO A 158 -6.34 1.27 16.62
N ILE A 159 -7.11 2.33 16.33
CA ILE A 159 -7.13 3.60 17.10
C ILE A 159 -7.33 3.37 18.60
N ILE A 160 -8.04 2.29 18.95
CA ILE A 160 -8.40 1.91 20.32
C ILE A 160 -7.23 1.23 21.07
N ASP A 161 -6.26 0.65 20.39
CA ASP A 161 -5.22 -0.16 21.07
C ASP A 161 -3.94 0.64 21.35
N VAL A 162 -3.77 1.82 20.76
CA VAL A 162 -2.58 2.68 20.96
C VAL A 162 -2.69 3.58 22.20
N PHE A 163 -3.92 3.89 22.64
CA PHE A 163 -4.17 4.91 23.67
C PHE A 163 -4.93 4.40 24.90
N ASN A 164 -5.07 3.08 25.05
CA ASN A 164 -5.73 2.44 26.18
C ASN A 164 -4.74 1.75 27.14
N GLU A 165 -3.65 2.44 27.47
CA GLU A 165 -2.91 2.24 28.73
C GLU A 165 -2.93 3.51 29.58
#